data_AF-A0A920PBD0-F1
#
_entry.id   AF-A0A920PBD0-F1
#
_cell.length_a   1.000
_cell.length_b   1.000
_cell.length_c   1.000
_cell.angle_alpha   90.00
_cell.angle_beta   90.00
_cell.angle_gamma   90.00
#
_symmetry.space_group_name_H-M   'P 1'
#
loop_
_entity.id
_entity.type
_entity.pdbx_description
1 polymer ?
#
loop_
_entity_poly.entity_id
_entity_poly.type
_entity_poly.pdbx_seq_one_letter_code
_entity_poly.pdbx_strand_id
1 'polypeptide(L)' 'MKYPYWKRIKKKIIKIPAGIQNNGNHRIRGAGITRLRGGGRGDQIIHFSIETPKNLNKRQTELYKELAEIDGHSFTEH' A
#
# COMPACT_ATOMS: atom_id res chain seq x y z
N MET A 1 -7.34 -37.90 -5.83
CA MET A 1 -7.30 -36.65 -6.62
C MET A 1 -6.47 -35.61 -5.85
N LYS A 2 -5.18 -35.46 -6.15
CA LYS A 2 -4.24 -34.59 -5.39
C LYS A 2 -4.32 -33.16 -5.94
N TYR A 3 -4.79 -32.23 -5.09
CA TYR A 3 -4.79 -30.81 -5.44
C TYR A 3 -3.38 -30.31 -5.76
N PRO A 4 -3.20 -29.51 -6.83
CA PRO A 4 -1.89 -29.11 -7.31
C PRO A 4 -1.21 -28.09 -6.38
N TYR A 5 0.12 -28.19 -6.30
CA TYR A 5 1.01 -27.53 -5.34
C TYR A 5 1.01 -25.99 -5.36
N TRP A 6 0.26 -25.36 -6.27
CA TRP A 6 0.22 -23.90 -6.44
C TRP A 6 -0.83 -23.19 -5.58
N LYS A 7 -1.75 -23.93 -4.92
CA LYS A 7 -2.77 -23.36 -4.01
C LYS A 7 -2.27 -23.01 -2.59
N ARG A 8 -0.98 -22.69 -2.41
CA ARG A 8 -0.45 -22.15 -1.14
C ARG A 8 -0.24 -20.64 -1.25
N ILE A 9 -1.31 -19.88 -1.07
CA ILE A 9 -1.21 -18.42 -0.88
C ILE A 9 -0.49 -18.18 0.44
N LYS A 10 0.81 -17.85 0.39
CA LYS A 10 1.56 -17.43 1.57
C LYS A 10 1.25 -15.97 1.83
N LYS A 11 0.44 -15.68 2.85
CA LYS A 11 0.20 -14.32 3.35
C LYS A 11 1.45 -13.82 4.07
N LYS A 12 1.93 -12.62 3.72
CA LYS A 12 3.04 -11.94 4.41
C LYS A 12 2.54 -10.61 4.95
N ILE A 13 2.71 -10.39 6.25
CA ILE A 13 2.36 -9.12 6.90
C ILE A 13 3.51 -8.16 6.68
N ILE A 14 3.22 -6.95 6.21
CA ILE A 14 4.19 -5.89 5.93
C ILE A 14 3.84 -4.72 6.82
N LYS A 15 4.85 -4.13 7.47
CA LYS A 15 4.68 -2.90 8.25
C LYS A 15 4.82 -1.71 7.31
N ILE A 16 3.81 -0.85 7.30
CA ILE A 16 3.79 0.41 6.54
C ILE A 16 4.39 1.47 7.45
N PRO A 17 5.59 2.01 7.17
CA PRO A 17 6.12 3.14 7.94
C PRO A 17 5.24 4.39 7.78
N ALA A 18 5.19 5.21 8.83
CA ALA A 18 4.49 6.48 8.80
C ALA A 18 5.15 7.43 7.78
N GLY A 19 4.36 8.27 7.11
CA GLY A 19 4.85 9.24 6.13
C GLY A 19 5.16 8.67 4.75
N ILE A 20 4.70 7.46 4.42
CA ILE A 20 4.76 6.96 3.04
C ILE A 20 4.04 7.94 2.12
N GLN A 21 4.74 8.38 1.09
CA GLN A 21 4.20 9.21 0.03
C GLN A 21 3.69 8.35 -1.13
N ASN A 22 2.81 8.95 -1.94
CA ASN A 22 2.31 8.31 -3.14
C ASN A 22 3.48 7.91 -4.08
N ASN A 23 3.34 6.80 -4.79
CA ASN A 23 4.39 6.19 -5.63
C ASN A 23 5.63 5.68 -4.88
N GLY A 24 5.57 5.55 -3.56
CA GLY A 24 6.60 4.85 -2.79
C GLY A 24 6.72 3.39 -3.25
N ASN A 25 7.96 2.91 -3.42
CA ASN A 25 8.23 1.52 -3.82
C ASN A 25 8.84 0.75 -2.65
N HIS A 26 8.27 -0.42 -2.32
CA HIS A 26 8.83 -1.33 -1.32
C HIS A 26 9.19 -2.67 -1.95
N ARG A 27 10.46 -3.08 -1.78
CA ARG A 27 10.97 -4.34 -2.33
C ARG A 27 10.99 -5.44 -1.28
N ILE A 28 10.27 -6.52 -1.56
CA ILE A 28 10.30 -7.75 -0.77
C ILE A 28 11.20 -8.77 -1.46
N ARG A 29 12.38 -8.98 -0.87
CA ARG A 29 13.35 -9.95 -1.39
C ARG A 29 12.80 -11.38 -1.34
N GLY A 30 12.95 -12.12 -2.44
CA GLY A 30 12.59 -13.55 -2.53
C GLY A 30 11.09 -13.87 -2.51
N ALA A 31 10.21 -12.86 -2.51
CA ALA A 31 8.76 -13.04 -2.57
C ALA A 31 8.19 -13.17 -3.99
N GLY A 32 9.02 -12.95 -5.02
CA GLY A 32 8.62 -13.05 -6.41
C GLY A 32 8.50 -14.50 -6.91
N ILE A 33 8.39 -14.63 -8.23
CA ILE A 33 8.17 -15.89 -8.94
C ILE A 33 9.41 -16.78 -8.83
N THR A 34 9.20 -18.09 -8.66
CA THR A 34 10.28 -19.09 -8.69
C THR A 34 10.82 -19.21 -10.10
N ARG A 35 12.13 -19.21 -10.28
CA ARG A 35 12.74 -19.35 -11.61
C ARG A 35 12.44 -20.74 -12.18
N LEU A 36 11.97 -20.82 -13.43
CA LEU A 36 11.58 -22.07 -14.07
C LEU A 36 12.76 -23.01 -14.37
N ARG A 37 13.98 -22.48 -14.53
CA ARG A 37 15.19 -23.22 -14.93
C ARG A 37 16.37 -23.09 -13.96
N GLY A 38 16.15 -22.72 -12.69
CA GLY A 38 17.24 -22.57 -11.72
C GLY A 38 16.79 -22.46 -10.27
N GLY A 39 17.76 -22.45 -9.35
CA GLY A 39 17.52 -22.22 -7.92
C GLY A 39 17.23 -20.75 -7.62
N GLY A 40 16.19 -20.50 -6.81
CA GLY A 40 15.89 -19.17 -6.27
C GLY A 40 14.54 -18.59 -6.68
N ARG A 41 14.19 -17.49 -6.03
CA ARG A 41 12.96 -16.72 -6.24
C ARG A 41 13.31 -15.28 -6.58
N GLY A 42 12.53 -14.65 -7.45
CA GLY A 42 12.63 -13.22 -7.71
C GLY A 42 12.20 -12.38 -6.51
N ASP A 43 12.24 -11.06 -6.68
CA ASP A 43 11.73 -10.10 -5.70
C ASP A 43 10.30 -9.68 -6.08
N GLN A 44 9.51 -9.28 -5.09
CA GLN A 44 8.22 -8.63 -5.31
C GLN A 44 8.37 -7.14 -5.01
N ILE A 45 7.93 -6.28 -5.92
CA ILE A 45 7.88 -4.83 -5.72
C ILE A 45 6.44 -4.46 -5.45
N ILE A 46 6.22 -3.72 -4.37
CA ILE A 46 4.93 -3.17 -3.99
C ILE A 46 4.97 -1.68 -4.29
N HIS A 47 4.00 -1.22 -5.05
CA HIS A 47 3.75 0.19 -5.30
C HIS A 47 2.64 0.65 -4.36
N PHE A 48 2.90 1.68 -3.57
CA PHE A 48 1.87 2.30 -2.76
C PHE A 48 1.11 3.33 -3.59
N SER A 49 -0.22 3.16 -3.67
CA SER A 49 -1.14 4.14 -4.24
C SER A 49 -1.95 4.73 -3.09
N ILE A 50 -1.84 6.04 -2.89
CA ILE A 50 -2.67 6.76 -1.91
C ILE A 50 -3.80 7.42 -2.68
N GLU A 51 -5.03 6.97 -2.44
CA GLU A 51 -6.23 7.54 -3.03
C GLU A 51 -6.83 8.58 -2.09
N THR A 52 -6.91 9.83 -2.55
CA THR A 52 -7.68 10.86 -1.84
C THR A 52 -9.18 10.54 -1.99
N PRO A 53 -9.92 10.34 -0.88
CA PRO A 53 -11.33 9.97 -0.93
C PRO A 53 -12.17 11.12 -1.53
N LYS A 54 -13.06 10.77 -2.48
CA LYS A 54 -13.94 11.74 -3.16
C LYS A 54 -15.23 12.04 -2.37
N ASN A 55 -15.67 11.08 -1.57
CA ASN A 55 -16.89 11.20 -0.76
C ASN A 55 -16.48 11.10 0.71
N LEU A 56 -16.59 12.22 1.43
CA LEU A 56 -16.26 12.31 2.84
C LEU A 56 -17.54 12.31 3.69
N ASN A 57 -17.55 11.53 4.76
CA ASN A 57 -18.56 11.66 5.82
C ASN A 57 -18.25 12.89 6.70
N LYS A 58 -19.25 13.45 7.40
CA LYS A 58 -19.12 14.67 8.24
C LYS A 58 -17.89 14.63 9.16
N ARG A 59 -17.72 13.52 9.89
CA ARG A 59 -16.57 13.32 10.80
C ARG A 59 -15.23 13.29 10.08
N GLN A 60 -15.17 12.74 8.86
CA GLN A 60 -13.93 12.73 8.08
C GLN A 60 -13.60 14.15 7.63
N THR A 61 -14.58 14.91 7.17
CA THR A 61 -14.40 16.32 6.77
C THR A 61 -13.91 17.18 7.93
N GLU A 62 -14.47 17.02 9.13
CA GLU A 62 -14.00 17.72 10.35
C GLU A 62 -12.52 17.43 10.63
N LEU A 63 -12.12 16.15 10.62
CA LEU A 63 -10.72 15.77 10.83
C LEU A 63 -9.78 16.34 9.76
N TYR A 64 -10.21 16.39 8.50
CA TYR A 64 -9.42 17.02 7.44
C TYR A 64 -9.29 18.53 7.62
N LYS A 65 -10.31 19.21 8.14
CA LYS A 65 -10.26 20.65 8.46
C LYS A 65 -9.30 20.91 9.62
N GLU A 66 -9.41 20.15 10.70
CA GLU A 66 -8.49 20.24 11.85
C GLU A 66 -7.03 20.00 11.43
N LEU A 67 -6.80 18.98 10.58
CA LEU A 67 -5.46 18.71 10.06
C LEU A 67 -4.94 19.88 9.22
N ALA A 68 -5.78 20.45 8.35
CA ALA A 68 -5.39 21.59 7.51
C ALA A 68 -5.07 22.85 8.34
N GLU A 69 -5.81 23.10 9.43
CA GLU A 69 -5.52 24.19 10.37
C GLU A 69 -4.16 24.02 11.05
N ILE A 70 -3.82 22.80 11.49
CA ILE A 70 -2.52 22.47 12.09
C ILE A 70 -1.38 22.65 11.07
N ASP A 71 -1.61 22.23 9.82
CA ASP A 71 -0.62 22.34 8.74
C ASP A 71 -0.51 23.77 8.17
N GLY A 72 -1.36 24.70 8.59
CA GLY A 72 -1.35 26.12 8.17
C GLY A 72 -1.91 26.35 6.76
N HIS A 73 -2.66 25.41 6.20
CA HIS A 73 -3.27 25.52 4.88
C HIS A 73 -4.66 26.15 4.97
N SER A 74 -4.82 27.36 4.44
CA SER A 74 -6.13 28.03 4.36
C SER A 74 -7.00 27.40 3.26
N PHE A 75 -8.08 26.74 3.65
CA PHE A 75 -9.09 26.23 2.72
C PHE A 75 -9.76 27.41 1.99
N THR A 76 -9.62 27.47 0.67
CA THR A 76 -10.46 28.35 -0.16
C THR A 76 -11.62 27.49 -0.67
N GLU A 77 -12.81 27.68 -0.11
CA GLU A 77 -14.03 27.06 -0.64
C GLU A 77 -14.35 27.75 -1.98
N HIS A 78 -14.42 26.96 -3.06
CA HIS A 78 -14.92 27.37 -4.38
C HIS A 78 -16.28 26.72 -4.62
#